data_AF-A0A3D4QH23-F1
#
_entry.id   AF-A0A3D4QH23-F1
#
_cell.length_a   1.000
_cell.length_b   1.000
_cell.length_c   1.000
_cell.angle_alpha   90.00
_cell.angle_beta   90.00
_cell.angle_gamma   90.00
#
_symmetry.space_group_name_H-M   'P 1'
#
loop_
_entity.id
_entity.type
_entity.pdbx_description
1 polymer ?
#
loop_
_entity_poly.entity_id
_entity_poly.type
_entity_poly.pdbx_seq_one_letter_code
_entity_poly.pdbx_strand_id
1 'polypeptide(L)'
;IAKERRGDYLGATIQVIPHVTDAIKNFVTANLEDEDFILCEIGGTVGDIEGLPFLEAIRQLRNDLGRDRTMYLHLTLLPYIPTAGELKTKPTQHSVKELLSVGIQPDVLLCRADRPLPEGERKKISLFCNVDERDVIPALDVDTIYRVPLAYHAEGLDASVYRHFNIETG
;
A
#
# COMPACT_ATOMS: atom_id res chain seq x y z
N ILE A 1 -0.98 -12.67 -23.93
CA ILE A 1 -1.36 -13.92 -24.63
C ILE A 1 -2.30 -13.69 -25.81
N ALA A 2 -3.55 -13.21 -25.65
CA ALA A 2 -4.46 -13.04 -26.80
C ALA A 2 -3.96 -12.02 -27.84
N LYS A 3 -3.44 -10.85 -27.39
CA LYS A 3 -2.82 -9.83 -28.24
C LYS A 3 -1.58 -10.34 -28.99
N GLU A 4 -0.73 -11.09 -28.31
CA GLU A 4 0.42 -11.79 -28.89
C GLU A 4 0.00 -12.77 -29.99
N ARG A 5 -1.01 -13.60 -29.73
CA ARG A 5 -1.53 -14.57 -30.70
C ARG A 5 -2.15 -13.92 -31.94
N ARG A 6 -2.54 -12.65 -31.88
CA ARG A 6 -3.04 -11.87 -33.02
C ARG A 6 -1.95 -11.13 -33.79
N GLY A 7 -0.70 -11.15 -33.31
CA GLY A 7 0.41 -10.44 -33.94
C GLY A 7 0.50 -8.96 -33.58
N ASP A 8 -0.23 -8.49 -32.56
CA ASP A 8 -0.27 -7.08 -32.14
C ASP A 8 1.12 -6.55 -31.71
N TYR A 9 2.08 -7.45 -31.43
CA TYR A 9 3.46 -7.12 -31.04
C TYR A 9 4.49 -7.32 -32.18
N LEU A 10 4.05 -7.45 -33.44
CA LEU A 10 4.89 -7.49 -34.65
C LEU A 10 6.04 -8.53 -34.62
N GLY A 11 5.87 -9.62 -33.86
CA GLY A 11 6.88 -10.66 -33.69
C GLY A 11 7.95 -10.39 -32.62
N ALA A 12 7.80 -9.32 -31.83
CA ALA A 12 8.67 -9.04 -30.69
C ALA A 12 8.43 -10.02 -29.53
N THR A 13 9.49 -10.32 -28.76
CA THR A 13 9.40 -11.17 -27.58
C THR A 13 8.56 -10.53 -26.49
N ILE A 14 7.51 -11.22 -26.04
CA ILE A 14 6.73 -10.79 -24.88
C ILE A 14 7.55 -11.00 -23.61
N GLN A 15 7.59 -9.95 -22.79
CA GLN A 15 8.33 -9.89 -21.53
C GLN A 15 7.41 -9.37 -20.42
N VAL A 16 7.68 -9.72 -19.17
CA VAL A 16 6.94 -9.19 -18.01
C VAL A 16 7.03 -7.66 -17.99
N ILE A 17 8.24 -7.13 -18.14
CA ILE A 17 8.50 -5.71 -18.33
C ILE A 17 8.92 -5.52 -19.80
N PRO A 18 8.29 -4.62 -20.58
CA PRO A 18 7.20 -3.72 -20.17
C PRO A 18 5.80 -4.30 -20.40
N HIS A 19 5.65 -5.39 -21.18
CA HIS A 19 4.34 -5.74 -21.75
C HIS A 19 3.25 -6.12 -20.73
N VAL A 20 3.59 -6.84 -19.66
CA VAL A 20 2.63 -7.20 -18.61
C VAL A 20 2.39 -6.01 -17.68
N THR A 21 3.44 -5.30 -17.30
CA THR A 21 3.33 -4.10 -16.45
C THR A 21 2.50 -3.01 -17.12
N ASP A 22 2.68 -2.79 -18.43
CA ASP A 22 1.88 -1.85 -19.20
C ASP A 22 0.42 -2.30 -19.31
N ALA A 23 0.15 -3.60 -19.44
CA ALA A 23 -1.23 -4.08 -19.44
C ALA A 23 -1.92 -3.82 -18.09
N ILE A 24 -1.21 -3.99 -16.97
CA ILE A 24 -1.70 -3.69 -15.62
C ILE A 24 -1.92 -2.18 -15.45
N LYS A 25 -0.95 -1.34 -15.83
CA LYS A 25 -1.07 0.13 -15.77
C LYS A 25 -2.27 0.62 -16.56
N ASN A 26 -2.41 0.15 -17.81
CA ASN A 26 -3.55 0.51 -18.65
C ASN A 26 -4.88 0.04 -18.06
N PHE A 27 -4.92 -1.09 -17.37
CA PHE A 27 -6.13 -1.55 -16.68
C PHE A 27 -6.50 -0.62 -15.52
N VAL A 28 -5.53 -0.22 -14.70
CA VAL A 28 -5.76 0.70 -13.56
C VAL A 28 -6.27 2.06 -14.03
N THR A 29 -5.83 2.54 -15.20
CA THR A 29 -6.23 3.85 -15.74
C THR A 29 -7.31 3.77 -16.83
N ALA A 30 -7.96 2.62 -17.02
CA ALA A 30 -8.98 2.46 -18.04
C ALA A 30 -10.36 2.92 -17.55
N ASN A 31 -11.15 3.47 -18.47
CA ASN A 31 -12.56 3.86 -18.25
C ASN A 31 -12.77 4.82 -17.08
N LEU A 32 -11.85 5.76 -16.88
CA LEU A 32 -12.01 6.85 -15.93
C LEU A 32 -12.91 7.93 -16.54
N GLU A 33 -13.87 8.40 -15.76
CA GLU A 33 -14.75 9.51 -16.11
C GLU A 33 -14.39 10.72 -15.23
N ASP A 34 -15.12 10.95 -14.14
CA ASP A 34 -14.96 12.07 -13.21
C ASP A 34 -14.60 11.61 -11.78
N GLU A 35 -14.01 10.42 -11.63
CA GLU A 35 -13.57 9.95 -10.32
C GLU A 35 -12.41 10.77 -9.75
N ASP A 36 -12.56 11.23 -8.51
CA ASP A 36 -11.49 11.91 -7.76
C ASP A 36 -10.37 10.93 -7.35
N PHE A 37 -10.74 9.69 -7.01
CA PHE A 37 -9.83 8.67 -6.48
C PHE A 37 -10.10 7.29 -7.06
N ILE A 38 -9.02 6.55 -7.29
CA ILE A 38 -9.05 5.13 -7.62
C ILE A 38 -8.36 4.38 -6.49
N LEU A 39 -9.08 3.45 -5.86
CA LEU A 39 -8.50 2.53 -4.89
C LEU A 39 -8.13 1.23 -5.61
N CYS A 40 -6.84 0.95 -5.69
CA CYS A 40 -6.32 -0.27 -6.28
C CYS A 40 -5.75 -1.18 -5.18
N GLU A 41 -6.42 -2.29 -4.90
CA GLU A 41 -5.91 -3.33 -4.00
C GLU A 41 -4.98 -4.28 -4.78
N ILE A 42 -3.76 -4.44 -4.30
CA ILE A 42 -2.85 -5.47 -4.79
C ILE A 42 -2.96 -6.68 -3.87
N GLY A 43 -3.59 -7.74 -4.37
CA GLY A 43 -3.72 -8.99 -3.63
C GLY A 43 -2.38 -9.70 -3.43
N GLY A 44 -2.36 -10.63 -2.47
CA GLY A 44 -1.15 -11.37 -2.07
C GLY A 44 -0.37 -10.66 -0.96
N THR A 45 0.83 -11.16 -0.64
CA THR A 45 1.71 -10.56 0.36
C THR A 45 2.98 -10.06 -0.29
N VAL A 46 3.43 -8.87 0.11
CA VAL A 46 4.74 -8.34 -0.34
C VAL A 46 5.85 -9.32 0.05
N GLY A 47 6.66 -9.70 -0.92
CA GLY A 47 7.68 -10.74 -0.81
C GLY A 47 7.34 -12.01 -1.61
N ASP A 48 6.07 -12.20 -1.97
CA ASP A 48 5.65 -13.32 -2.81
C ASP A 48 5.97 -13.05 -4.29
N ILE A 49 6.50 -14.06 -4.98
CA ILE A 49 6.89 -13.99 -6.40
C ILE A 49 5.71 -13.61 -7.31
N GLU A 50 4.51 -14.07 -6.96
CA GLU A 50 3.27 -13.83 -7.70
C GLU A 50 2.91 -12.33 -7.78
N GLY A 51 3.28 -11.55 -6.75
CA GLY A 51 2.99 -10.13 -6.65
C GLY A 51 3.96 -9.22 -7.41
N LEU A 52 5.14 -9.72 -7.80
CA LEU A 52 6.21 -8.88 -8.38
C LEU A 52 5.79 -8.08 -9.63
N PRO A 53 5.04 -8.65 -10.61
CA PRO A 53 4.58 -7.87 -11.76
C PRO A 53 3.64 -6.72 -11.37
N PHE A 54 2.80 -6.90 -10.35
CA PHE A 54 1.88 -5.85 -9.88
C PHE A 54 2.62 -4.75 -9.13
N LEU A 55 3.55 -5.11 -8.25
CA LEU A 55 4.39 -4.15 -7.54
C LEU A 55 5.21 -3.31 -8.52
N GLU A 56 5.82 -3.94 -9.52
CA GLU A 56 6.55 -3.21 -10.57
C GLU A 56 5.63 -2.30 -11.39
N ALA A 57 4.41 -2.75 -11.72
CA ALA A 57 3.44 -1.94 -12.46
C ALA A 57 3.02 -0.68 -11.69
N ILE A 58 2.68 -0.79 -10.40
CA ILE A 58 2.30 0.39 -9.59
C ILE A 58 3.50 1.31 -9.32
N ARG A 59 4.72 0.75 -9.23
CA ARG A 59 5.96 1.53 -9.11
C ARG A 59 6.20 2.37 -10.35
N GLN A 60 6.06 1.78 -11.54
CA GLN A 60 6.12 2.51 -12.80
C GLN A 60 4.98 3.52 -12.92
N LEU A 61 3.76 3.18 -12.51
CA LEU A 61 2.63 4.09 -12.55
C LEU A 61 2.86 5.35 -11.69
N ARG A 62 3.47 5.21 -10.51
CA ARG A 62 3.89 6.37 -9.69
C ARG A 62 4.97 7.21 -10.36
N ASN A 63 5.89 6.61 -11.13
CA ASN A 63 6.86 7.39 -11.89
C ASN A 63 6.18 8.23 -12.98
N ASP A 64 5.14 7.68 -13.61
CA ASP A 64 4.40 8.37 -14.68
C ASP A 64 3.48 9.48 -14.12
N LEU A 65 2.80 9.23 -13.00
CA LEU A 65 1.81 10.15 -12.41
C LEU A 65 2.41 11.13 -11.41
N GLY A 66 3.53 10.78 -10.78
CA GLY A 66 4.16 11.53 -9.71
C GLY A 66 3.57 11.25 -8.32
N ARG A 67 4.36 11.55 -7.29
CA ARG A 67 4.00 11.33 -5.87
C ARG A 67 2.73 12.07 -5.45
N ASP A 68 2.52 13.28 -5.94
CA ASP A 68 1.38 14.12 -5.52
C ASP A 68 0.04 13.59 -6.08
N ARG A 69 0.07 12.60 -6.98
CA ARG A 69 -1.11 11.98 -7.60
C ARG A 69 -1.22 10.48 -7.32
N THR A 70 -0.37 9.94 -6.45
CA THR A 70 -0.40 8.52 -6.06
C THR A 70 -0.03 8.36 -4.61
N MET A 71 -0.67 7.43 -3.90
CA MET A 71 -0.39 7.13 -2.51
C MET A 71 -0.26 5.63 -2.32
N TYR A 72 0.76 5.19 -1.59
CA TYR A 72 0.88 3.80 -1.16
C TYR A 72 0.48 3.65 0.30
N LEU A 73 -0.60 2.89 0.53
CA LEU A 73 -1.03 2.45 1.84
C LEU A 73 -0.60 0.99 2.01
N HIS A 74 0.32 0.74 2.96
CA HIS A 74 0.84 -0.60 3.20
C HIS A 74 0.25 -1.18 4.49
N LEU A 75 -0.52 -2.26 4.35
CA LEU A 75 -1.16 -2.96 5.45
C LEU A 75 -0.18 -3.97 6.07
N THR A 76 0.04 -3.89 7.38
CA THR A 76 0.93 -4.81 8.10
C THR A 76 0.24 -5.41 9.33
N LEU A 77 0.84 -6.45 9.91
CA LEU A 77 0.38 -7.08 11.14
C LEU A 77 1.36 -6.77 12.30
N LEU A 78 0.80 -6.39 13.44
CA LEU A 78 1.49 -6.27 14.72
C LEU A 78 1.05 -7.41 15.65
N PRO A 79 1.78 -8.54 15.66
CA PRO A 79 1.42 -9.66 16.52
C PRO A 79 1.74 -9.34 17.99
N TYR A 80 0.83 -9.71 18.87
CA TYR A 80 1.07 -9.71 20.32
C TYR A 80 1.70 -11.02 20.76
N ILE A 81 2.73 -10.95 21.61
CA ILE A 81 3.41 -12.13 22.17
C ILE A 81 3.03 -12.26 23.65
N PRO A 82 2.13 -13.20 24.03
CA PRO A 82 1.61 -13.29 25.40
C PRO A 82 2.70 -13.52 26.46
N THR A 83 3.73 -14.29 26.14
CA THR A 83 4.84 -14.57 27.06
C THR A 83 5.72 -13.37 27.35
N ALA A 84 5.76 -12.39 26.43
CA ALA A 84 6.53 -11.15 26.58
C ALA A 84 5.65 -9.95 27.00
N GLY A 85 4.33 -10.06 26.85
CA GLY A 85 3.41 -8.99 27.22
C GLY A 85 3.41 -7.80 26.26
N GLU A 86 3.90 -7.95 25.02
CA GLU A 86 4.10 -6.82 24.11
C GLU A 86 3.73 -7.12 22.65
N LEU A 87 3.36 -6.05 21.93
CA LEU A 87 3.25 -6.04 20.46
C LEU A 87 4.65 -6.02 19.84
N LYS A 88 4.86 -6.83 18.80
CA LYS A 88 6.14 -6.86 18.08
C LYS A 88 6.05 -6.05 16.80
N THR A 89 6.89 -5.03 16.71
CA THR A 89 7.02 -4.15 15.54
C THR A 89 7.92 -4.72 14.45
N LYS A 90 8.71 -5.75 14.75
CA LYS A 90 9.69 -6.34 13.82
C LYS A 90 9.09 -6.88 12.51
N PRO A 91 7.94 -7.58 12.51
CA PRO A 91 7.30 -8.02 11.27
C PRO A 91 6.92 -6.87 10.34
N THR A 92 6.41 -5.76 10.89
CA THR A 92 6.12 -4.54 10.11
C THR A 92 7.39 -3.96 9.51
N GLN A 93 8.48 -3.85 10.29
CA GLN A 93 9.77 -3.36 9.79
C GLN A 93 10.32 -4.21 8.64
N HIS A 94 10.22 -5.54 8.73
CA HIS A 94 10.67 -6.43 7.67
C HIS A 94 9.78 -6.34 6.43
N SER A 95 8.46 -6.26 6.61
CA SER A 95 7.53 -6.10 5.50
C SER A 95 7.77 -4.79 4.72
N VAL A 96 8.04 -3.68 5.42
CA VAL A 96 8.42 -2.41 4.78
C VAL A 96 9.76 -2.54 4.06
N LYS A 97 10.74 -3.25 4.65
CA LYS A 97 12.03 -3.50 3.99
C LYS A 97 11.86 -4.30 2.69
N GLU A 98 11.01 -5.31 2.67
CA GLU A 98 10.69 -6.07 1.45
C GLU A 98 10.03 -5.17 0.39
N LEU A 99 9.08 -4.32 0.80
CA LEU A 99 8.45 -3.34 -0.11
C LEU A 99 9.48 -2.33 -0.67
N LEU A 100 10.40 -1.86 0.17
CA LEU A 100 11.49 -0.98 -0.26
C LEU A 100 12.46 -1.68 -1.21
N SER A 101 12.67 -2.99 -1.07
CA SER A 101 13.57 -3.76 -1.95
C SER A 101 13.10 -3.77 -3.41
N VAL A 102 11.79 -3.60 -3.65
CA VAL A 102 11.20 -3.44 -4.98
C VAL A 102 11.03 -1.96 -5.38
N GLY A 103 11.62 -1.03 -4.62
CA GLY A 103 11.62 0.40 -4.93
C GLY A 103 10.35 1.15 -4.54
N ILE A 104 9.56 0.63 -3.59
CA ILE A 104 8.32 1.25 -3.12
C ILE A 104 8.50 1.72 -1.66
N GLN A 105 8.39 3.03 -1.43
CA GLN A 105 8.29 3.62 -0.09
C GLN A 105 6.81 3.82 0.25
N PRO A 106 6.28 3.19 1.31
CA PRO A 106 4.92 3.47 1.75
C PRO A 106 4.78 4.93 2.20
N ASP A 107 3.64 5.55 1.87
CA ASP A 107 3.28 6.88 2.37
C ASP A 107 2.50 6.77 3.68
N VAL A 108 1.68 5.72 3.85
CA VAL A 108 0.97 5.39 5.08
C VAL A 108 1.16 3.91 5.44
N LEU A 109 1.32 3.63 6.73
CA LEU A 109 1.29 2.28 7.28
C LEU A 109 -0.01 2.04 8.03
N LEU A 110 -0.74 1.01 7.64
CA LEU A 110 -1.94 0.58 8.33
C LEU A 110 -1.61 -0.67 9.16
N CYS A 111 -1.44 -0.49 10.47
CA CYS A 111 -0.91 -1.51 11.36
C CYS A 111 -2.03 -2.29 12.06
N ARG A 112 -2.38 -3.45 11.53
CA ARG A 112 -3.40 -4.34 12.11
C ARG A 112 -2.94 -4.87 13.45
N ALA A 113 -3.78 -4.70 14.47
CA ALA A 113 -3.52 -5.17 15.83
C ALA A 113 -4.83 -5.54 16.52
N ASP A 114 -4.76 -6.46 17.48
CA ASP A 114 -5.91 -6.89 18.30
C ASP A 114 -6.10 -6.01 19.56
N ARG A 115 -5.24 -5.01 19.75
CA ARG A 115 -5.19 -4.14 20.94
C ARG A 115 -4.52 -2.81 20.62
N PRO A 116 -4.74 -1.76 21.43
CA PRO A 116 -4.16 -0.43 21.20
C PRO A 116 -2.65 -0.47 21.00
N LEU A 117 -2.17 0.27 20.00
CA LEU A 117 -0.74 0.45 19.72
C LEU A 117 -0.13 1.46 20.70
N PRO A 118 0.81 1.07 21.58
CA PRO A 118 1.47 2.03 22.45
C PRO A 118 2.25 3.08 21.65
N GLU A 119 2.24 4.33 22.11
CA GLU A 119 2.92 5.46 21.45
C GLU A 119 4.42 5.18 21.20
N GLY A 120 5.10 4.50 22.13
CA GLY A 120 6.50 4.10 21.96
C GLY A 120 6.74 3.14 20.80
N GLU A 121 5.83 2.18 20.57
CA GLU A 121 5.92 1.28 19.43
C GLU A 121 5.53 1.99 18.12
N ARG A 122 4.57 2.92 18.14
CA ARG A 122 4.23 3.78 16.98
C ARG A 122 5.43 4.62 16.53
N LYS A 123 6.10 5.32 17.45
CA LYS A 123 7.34 6.09 17.21
C LYS A 123 8.45 5.24 16.64
N LYS A 124 8.60 4.03 17.16
CA LYS A 124 9.60 3.06 16.68
C LYS A 124 9.27 2.61 15.26
N ILE A 125 8.02 2.27 14.93
CA ILE A 125 7.64 1.94 13.55
C ILE A 125 7.98 3.10 12.62
N SER A 126 7.56 4.32 12.97
CA SER A 126 7.85 5.54 12.21
C SER A 126 9.34 5.68 11.90
N LEU A 127 10.19 5.63 12.94
CA LEU A 127 11.64 5.76 12.81
C LEU A 127 12.26 4.66 11.93
N PHE A 128 11.89 3.40 12.16
CA PHE A 128 12.49 2.27 11.44
C PHE A 128 11.99 2.12 10.01
N CYS A 129 10.78 2.58 9.72
CA CYS A 129 10.13 2.45 8.40
C CYS A 129 10.24 3.72 7.55
N ASN A 130 10.80 4.81 8.11
CA ASN A 130 10.92 6.11 7.45
C ASN A 130 9.56 6.65 6.96
N VAL A 131 8.55 6.58 7.84
CA VAL A 131 7.19 7.10 7.63
C VAL A 131 6.88 8.06 8.77
N ASP A 132 6.20 9.17 8.49
CA ASP A 132 5.80 10.13 9.53
C ASP A 132 4.95 9.43 10.61
N GLU A 133 5.14 9.76 11.88
CA GLU A 133 4.43 9.12 12.99
C GLU A 133 2.91 9.24 12.84
N ARG A 134 2.42 10.36 12.30
CA ARG A 134 0.98 10.55 12.06
C ARG A 134 0.44 9.63 10.97
N ASP A 135 1.31 9.16 10.08
CA ASP A 135 0.98 8.29 8.95
C ASP A 135 1.20 6.78 9.29
N VAL A 136 1.51 6.48 10.57
CA VAL A 136 1.44 5.13 11.15
C VAL A 136 0.09 4.98 11.86
N ILE A 137 -0.87 4.38 11.17
CA ILE A 137 -2.28 4.29 11.58
C ILE A 137 -2.57 2.94 12.23
N PRO A 138 -2.97 2.89 13.52
CA PRO A 138 -3.49 1.67 14.12
C PRO A 138 -4.76 1.19 13.43
N ALA A 139 -4.79 -0.08 13.04
CA ALA A 139 -5.96 -0.71 12.43
C ALA A 139 -6.52 -1.79 13.36
N LEU A 140 -7.13 -1.35 14.46
CA LEU A 140 -7.60 -2.24 15.51
C LEU A 140 -8.72 -3.16 15.02
N ASP A 141 -8.75 -4.38 15.55
CA ASP A 141 -9.89 -5.27 15.37
C ASP A 141 -11.18 -4.65 15.91
N VAL A 142 -12.23 -4.76 15.11
CA VAL A 142 -13.58 -4.28 15.43
C VAL A 142 -14.56 -5.44 15.33
N ASP A 143 -15.65 -5.33 16.07
CA ASP A 143 -16.73 -6.33 16.13
C ASP A 143 -17.60 -6.38 14.87
N THR A 144 -17.57 -5.34 14.03
CA THR A 144 -18.28 -5.31 12.75
C THR A 144 -17.54 -4.49 11.71
N ILE A 145 -17.60 -4.94 10.45
CA ILE A 145 -16.99 -4.26 9.30
C ILE A 145 -17.45 -2.80 9.17
N TYR A 146 -18.67 -2.47 9.62
CA TYR A 146 -19.21 -1.10 9.55
C TYR A 146 -18.51 -0.13 10.51
N ARG A 147 -17.76 -0.63 11.51
CA ARG A 147 -16.97 0.21 12.40
C ARG A 147 -15.58 0.51 11.88
N VAL A 148 -15.10 -0.22 10.88
CA VAL A 148 -13.76 -0.03 10.30
C VAL A 148 -13.54 1.42 9.85
N PRO A 149 -14.44 2.05 9.07
CA PRO A 149 -14.23 3.43 8.63
C PRO A 149 -14.16 4.42 9.81
N LEU A 150 -15.01 4.24 10.82
CA LEU A 150 -15.05 5.11 12.00
C LEU A 150 -13.78 4.96 12.85
N ALA A 151 -13.31 3.73 13.02
CA ALA A 151 -12.07 3.45 13.76
C ALA A 151 -10.86 4.05 13.04
N TYR A 152 -10.76 3.91 11.72
CA TYR A 152 -9.64 4.47 10.95
C TYR A 152 -9.68 5.99 10.87
N HIS A 153 -10.88 6.58 10.81
CA HIS A 153 -11.06 8.04 10.90
C HIS A 153 -10.60 8.59 12.26
N ALA A 154 -10.95 7.91 13.36
CA ALA A 154 -10.51 8.30 14.71
C ALA A 154 -8.98 8.28 14.86
N GLU A 155 -8.29 7.41 14.11
CA GLU A 155 -6.82 7.31 14.08
C GLU A 155 -6.17 8.25 13.04
N GLY A 156 -6.96 8.95 12.22
CA GLY A 156 -6.51 9.99 11.30
C GLY A 156 -6.16 9.53 9.88
N LEU A 157 -6.64 8.37 9.43
CA LEU A 157 -6.33 7.85 8.09
C LEU A 157 -6.72 8.81 6.95
N ASP A 158 -7.93 9.35 7.00
CA ASP A 158 -8.44 10.32 6.04
C ASP A 158 -7.68 11.64 6.08
N ALA A 159 -7.29 12.10 7.28
CA ALA A 159 -6.42 13.27 7.42
C ALA A 159 -5.04 13.06 6.78
N SER A 160 -4.49 11.84 6.82
CA SER A 160 -3.27 11.48 6.09
C SER A 160 -3.48 11.52 4.57
N VAL A 161 -4.62 10.99 4.09
CA VAL A 161 -4.98 11.03 2.65
C VAL A 161 -5.11 12.47 2.16
N TYR A 162 -5.92 13.31 2.81
CA TYR A 162 -6.13 14.69 2.38
C TYR A 162 -4.83 15.48 2.34
N ARG A 163 -3.98 15.30 3.35
CA ARG A 163 -2.69 15.98 3.42
C ARG A 163 -1.73 15.51 2.34
N HIS A 164 -1.70 14.21 2.03
CA HIS A 164 -0.84 13.66 0.98
C HIS A 164 -1.20 14.23 -0.40
N PHE A 165 -2.50 14.36 -0.69
CA PHE A 165 -3.01 14.89 -1.96
C PHE A 165 -3.21 16.41 -1.98
N ASN A 166 -2.81 17.12 -0.90
CA ASN A 166 -3.01 18.57 -0.74
C ASN A 166 -4.46 19.03 -0.94
N ILE A 167 -5.41 18.25 -0.42
CA ILE A 167 -6.84 18.57 -0.46
C ILE A 167 -7.21 19.35 0.80
N GLU A 168 -7.91 20.46 0.63
CA GLU A 168 -8.42 21.25 1.76
C GLU A 168 -9.52 20.46 2.48
N THR A 169 -9.35 20.30 3.80
CA THR A 169 -10.38 19.73 4.67
C THR A 169 -11.45 20.79 4.93
N GLY A 170 -12.70 20.51 4.54
CA GLY A 170 -13.87 21.35 4.85
C GLY A 170 -14.32 21.27 6.30
#